data_AF-A0A352SC84-F1
#
_entry.id   AF-A0A352SC84-F1
#
_cell.length_a   1.000
_cell.length_b   1.000
_cell.length_c   1.000
_cell.angle_alpha   90.00
_cell.angle_beta   90.00
_cell.angle_gamma   90.00
#
_symmetry.space_group_name_H-M   'P 1'
#
loop_
_entity.id
_entity.type
_entity.pdbx_description
1 polymer ?
#
loop_
_entity_poly.entity_id
_entity_poly.type
_entity_poly.pdbx_seq_one_letter_code
_entity_poly.pdbx_strand_id
1 'polypeptide(L)'
;TTGQHVSPLTTLVTAQMEAGMSRDEAVRAVQALLGSNVDPTADFVANGDAATTAKAIAIIDTITSLAKDGKADATIVRNVLNAMVTKGDVAVTQADVDTQAAKPLYTLADASKVLAAPVYSYIDSLMTNLGSPTQAVIQIQNNALRKDYQARQTAGGAWEAAASDFVSLGDPTSEFDMKADGTWTRLLQPSDLKAPLPLTTIGHRLAGTDPVTGITFQYESRDVDMSNLPAFDAVTGGRFGPDTSLAPALQNAKLPAGTQGYLGIQSYDTDRVVLPIDLGGCPVPYQSNSQCPIAPGLPTAYPSAVINDTALPSPLTSIRQLVGRTMIEPVMSQVKVQINADGTAQFSLLNSVFGSQVSPGQPLGMTAYTTVTGKWSIYARNENVMVF
;
A
#
# COMPACT_ATOMS: atom_id res chain seq x y z
N THR A 1 32.22 -23.54 -8.99
CA THR A 1 30.93 -23.80 -8.31
C THR A 1 30.69 -22.70 -7.31
N THR A 2 29.91 -21.68 -7.69
CA THR A 2 29.46 -20.62 -6.77
C THR A 2 28.41 -21.23 -5.84
N GLY A 3 28.87 -21.78 -4.73
CA GLY A 3 28.01 -22.41 -3.72
C GLY A 3 27.18 -21.33 -3.04
N GLN A 4 25.85 -21.44 -3.13
CA GLN A 4 24.95 -20.65 -2.31
C GLN A 4 25.02 -21.24 -0.90
N HIS A 5 25.67 -20.53 0.03
CA HIS A 5 25.74 -20.95 1.43
C HIS A 5 24.38 -20.71 2.09
N VAL A 6 23.59 -21.77 2.23
CA VAL A 6 22.33 -21.71 3.00
C VAL A 6 22.70 -21.67 4.48
N SER A 7 22.52 -20.51 5.11
CA SER A 7 22.75 -20.27 6.54
C SER A 7 21.40 -20.12 7.27
N PRO A 8 21.38 -20.25 8.62
CA PRO A 8 20.19 -19.92 9.41
C PRO A 8 19.62 -18.53 9.11
N LEU A 9 20.45 -17.57 8.68
CA LEU A 9 20.04 -16.21 8.33
C LEU A 9 19.22 -16.17 7.04
N THR A 10 19.65 -16.91 6.01
CA THR A 10 18.88 -17.04 4.76
C THR A 10 17.57 -17.81 4.96
N THR A 11 17.56 -18.79 5.87
CA THR A 11 16.33 -19.48 6.29
C THR A 11 15.40 -18.55 7.06
N LEU A 12 15.95 -17.66 7.89
CA LEU A 12 15.17 -16.67 8.65
C LEU A 12 14.52 -15.64 7.71
N VAL A 13 15.21 -15.17 6.67
CA VAL A 13 14.61 -14.36 5.59
C VAL A 13 13.44 -15.11 4.94
N THR A 14 13.64 -16.39 4.61
CA THR A 14 12.59 -17.22 3.98
C THR A 14 11.39 -17.40 4.90
N ALA A 15 11.61 -17.63 6.19
CA ALA A 15 10.54 -17.76 7.19
C ALA A 15 9.71 -16.45 7.32
N GLN A 16 10.36 -15.28 7.26
CA GLN A 16 9.65 -13.98 7.25
C GLN A 16 8.82 -13.80 5.99
N MET A 17 9.34 -14.23 4.83
CA MET A 17 8.56 -14.25 3.59
C MET A 17 7.36 -15.21 3.73
N GLU A 18 7.56 -16.38 4.32
CA GLU A 18 6.45 -17.31 4.59
C GLU A 18 5.39 -16.74 5.56
N ALA A 19 5.76 -15.75 6.39
CA ALA A 19 4.83 -14.97 7.21
C ALA A 19 4.17 -13.77 6.47
N GLY A 20 4.42 -13.60 5.17
CA GLY A 20 3.80 -12.59 4.32
C GLY A 20 4.66 -11.36 4.01
N MET A 21 5.90 -11.27 4.51
CA MET A 21 6.76 -10.12 4.23
C MET A 21 7.29 -10.13 2.78
N SER A 22 7.44 -8.96 2.16
CA SER A 22 8.27 -8.85 0.94
C SER A 22 9.72 -9.25 1.24
N ARG A 23 10.50 -9.56 0.20
CA ARG A 23 11.91 -9.94 0.38
C ARG A 23 12.72 -8.85 1.11
N ASP A 24 12.53 -7.59 0.76
CA ASP A 24 13.30 -6.49 1.33
C ASP A 24 12.88 -6.17 2.77
N GLU A 25 11.60 -6.33 3.11
CA GLU A 25 11.13 -6.28 4.51
C GLU A 25 11.70 -7.43 5.32
N ALA A 26 11.67 -8.65 4.78
CA ALA A 26 12.25 -9.82 5.42
C ALA A 26 13.74 -9.61 5.70
N VAL A 27 14.52 -9.18 4.70
CA VAL A 27 15.95 -8.87 4.85
C VAL A 27 16.17 -7.81 5.93
N ARG A 28 15.43 -6.69 5.89
CA ARG A 28 15.55 -5.63 6.91
C ARG A 28 15.19 -6.11 8.32
N ALA A 29 14.18 -6.97 8.45
CA ALA A 29 13.79 -7.53 9.73
C ALA A 29 14.88 -8.47 10.29
N VAL A 30 15.53 -9.26 9.43
CA VAL A 30 16.70 -10.06 9.81
C VAL A 30 17.86 -9.16 10.21
N GLN A 31 18.13 -8.10 9.46
CA GLN A 31 19.16 -7.12 9.78
C GLN A 31 18.93 -6.45 11.13
N ALA A 32 17.69 -6.12 11.47
CA ALA A 32 17.36 -5.56 12.78
C ALA A 32 17.69 -6.52 13.93
N LEU A 33 17.47 -7.83 13.75
CA LEU A 33 17.82 -8.87 14.74
C LEU A 33 19.34 -9.06 14.91
N LEU A 34 20.09 -8.92 13.81
CA LEU A 34 21.55 -9.15 13.79
C LEU A 34 22.35 -7.90 14.15
N GLY A 35 21.82 -6.72 13.86
CA GLY A 35 22.50 -5.42 13.82
C GLY A 35 22.45 -4.86 12.39
N SER A 36 22.03 -3.60 12.24
CA SER A 36 21.53 -3.00 10.97
C SER A 36 22.47 -3.01 9.75
N ASN A 37 23.72 -3.48 9.89
CA ASN A 37 24.74 -3.50 8.84
C ASN A 37 25.16 -4.92 8.40
N VAL A 38 24.56 -5.97 8.97
CA VAL A 38 24.88 -7.36 8.61
C VAL A 38 24.16 -7.71 7.30
N ASP A 39 24.85 -8.31 6.33
CA ASP A 39 24.20 -8.87 5.14
C ASP A 39 23.82 -10.34 5.43
N PRO A 40 22.52 -10.70 5.51
CA PRO A 40 22.09 -12.08 5.76
C PRO A 40 22.50 -13.08 4.67
N THR A 41 22.94 -12.59 3.50
CA THR A 41 23.36 -13.40 2.35
C THR A 41 24.88 -13.53 2.21
N ALA A 42 25.65 -12.79 3.01
CA ALA A 42 27.11 -12.87 2.99
C ALA A 42 27.63 -14.16 3.67
N ASP A 43 28.77 -14.65 3.20
CA ASP A 43 29.49 -15.74 3.87
C ASP A 43 30.25 -15.19 5.09
N PHE A 44 29.53 -15.00 6.18
CA PHE A 44 30.08 -14.46 7.43
C PHE A 44 31.12 -15.38 8.09
N VAL A 45 31.14 -16.67 7.74
CA VAL A 45 32.16 -17.63 8.22
C VAL A 45 33.47 -17.40 7.47
N ALA A 46 33.42 -17.35 6.14
CA ALA A 46 34.61 -17.06 5.32
C ALA A 46 35.16 -15.65 5.56
N ASN A 47 34.27 -14.70 5.86
CA ASN A 47 34.63 -13.31 6.17
C ASN A 47 35.15 -13.11 7.61
N GLY A 48 35.13 -14.16 8.46
CA GLY A 48 35.62 -14.07 9.84
C GLY A 48 34.78 -13.19 10.76
N ASP A 49 33.49 -12.98 10.45
CA ASP A 49 32.58 -12.21 11.29
C ASP A 49 32.11 -13.06 12.48
N ALA A 50 32.88 -12.99 13.56
CA ALA A 50 32.65 -13.74 14.78
C ALA A 50 31.32 -13.38 15.46
N ALA A 51 30.84 -12.13 15.34
CA ALA A 51 29.61 -11.69 15.98
C ALA A 51 28.38 -12.29 15.28
N THR A 52 28.35 -12.24 13.95
CA THR A 52 27.29 -12.86 13.14
C THR A 52 27.33 -14.39 13.28
N THR A 53 28.54 -14.99 13.34
CA THR A 53 28.71 -16.43 13.60
C THR A 53 28.11 -16.84 14.95
N ALA A 54 28.41 -16.10 16.02
CA ALA A 54 27.87 -16.39 17.35
C ALA A 54 26.34 -16.31 17.40
N LYS A 55 25.74 -15.30 16.71
CA LYS A 55 24.29 -15.20 16.59
C LYS A 55 23.68 -16.35 15.78
N ALA A 56 24.31 -16.75 14.68
CA ALA A 56 23.84 -17.89 13.89
C ALA A 56 23.85 -19.20 14.69
N ILE A 57 24.86 -19.42 15.55
CA ILE A 57 24.90 -20.55 16.48
C ILE A 57 23.75 -20.48 17.50
N ALA A 58 23.55 -19.32 18.13
CA ALA A 58 22.46 -19.13 19.10
C ALA A 58 21.06 -19.39 18.52
N ILE A 59 20.86 -19.06 17.23
CA ILE A 59 19.63 -19.40 16.49
C ILE A 59 19.46 -20.93 16.39
N ILE A 60 20.52 -21.66 15.99
CA ILE A 60 20.48 -23.12 15.87
C ILE A 60 20.23 -23.78 17.24
N ASP A 61 20.89 -23.30 18.29
CA ASP A 61 20.72 -23.82 19.65
C ASP A 61 19.28 -23.64 20.14
N THR A 62 18.68 -22.49 19.85
CA THR A 62 17.29 -22.20 20.22
C THR A 62 16.30 -23.04 19.42
N ILE A 63 16.51 -23.23 18.12
CA ILE A 63 15.71 -24.16 17.30
C ILE A 63 15.77 -25.56 17.89
N THR A 64 16.96 -26.01 18.27
CA THR A 64 17.17 -27.35 18.82
C THR A 64 16.51 -27.51 20.19
N SER A 65 16.56 -26.49 21.04
CA SER A 65 15.95 -26.54 22.39
C SER A 65 14.42 -26.55 22.36
N LEU A 66 13.80 -25.96 21.33
CA LEU A 66 12.35 -25.92 21.13
C LEU A 66 11.82 -27.04 20.23
N ALA A 67 12.70 -27.84 19.63
CA ALA A 67 12.31 -29.01 18.86
C ALA A 67 11.74 -30.11 19.77
N LYS A 68 10.48 -30.49 19.56
CA LYS A 68 9.87 -31.63 20.25
C LYS A 68 10.49 -32.93 19.71
N ASP A 69 10.74 -33.89 20.61
CA ASP A 69 11.28 -35.22 20.29
C ASP A 69 12.62 -35.23 19.53
N GLY A 70 13.42 -34.17 19.67
CA GLY A 70 14.73 -34.05 19.02
C GLY A 70 14.70 -33.89 17.50
N LYS A 71 13.53 -33.54 16.93
CA LYS A 71 13.38 -33.30 15.49
C LYS A 71 12.84 -31.89 15.23
N ALA A 72 13.67 -31.04 14.63
CA ALA A 72 13.23 -29.76 14.09
C ALA A 72 12.76 -29.98 12.65
N ASP A 73 11.46 -30.22 12.46
CA ASP A 73 10.89 -30.19 11.11
C ASP A 73 10.79 -28.74 10.58
N ALA A 74 10.52 -28.59 9.28
CA ALA A 74 10.45 -27.29 8.63
C ALA A 74 9.42 -26.34 9.28
N THR A 75 8.32 -26.87 9.82
CA THR A 75 7.27 -26.08 10.46
C THR A 75 7.76 -25.51 11.79
N ILE A 76 8.40 -26.34 12.62
CA ILE A 76 8.97 -25.91 13.90
C ILE A 76 10.06 -24.87 13.67
N VAL A 77 10.99 -25.13 12.75
CA VAL A 77 12.08 -24.20 12.40
C VAL A 77 11.51 -22.84 11.99
N ARG A 78 10.56 -22.81 11.04
CA ARG A 78 9.92 -21.57 10.60
C ARG A 78 9.27 -20.80 11.75
N ASN A 79 8.48 -21.48 12.58
CA ASN A 79 7.74 -20.81 13.65
C ASN A 79 8.68 -20.24 14.72
N VAL A 80 9.77 -20.93 15.04
CA VAL A 80 10.84 -20.43 15.94
C VAL A 80 11.51 -19.19 15.33
N LEU A 81 11.90 -19.25 14.06
CA LEU A 81 12.54 -18.12 13.37
C LEU A 81 11.61 -16.89 13.31
N ASN A 82 10.33 -17.09 13.03
CA ASN A 82 9.33 -16.01 13.01
C ASN A 82 9.08 -15.41 14.39
N ALA A 83 9.17 -16.24 15.44
CA ALA A 83 9.08 -15.77 16.82
C ALA A 83 10.26 -14.86 17.17
N MET A 84 11.48 -15.21 16.73
CA MET A 84 12.69 -14.42 17.04
C MET A 84 12.61 -13.02 16.45
N VAL A 85 12.17 -12.90 15.20
CA VAL A 85 12.01 -11.58 14.55
C VAL A 85 10.89 -10.78 15.20
N THR A 86 9.74 -11.40 15.47
CA THR A 86 8.61 -10.71 16.12
C THR A 86 9.01 -10.17 17.49
N LYS A 87 9.84 -10.90 18.22
CA LYS A 87 10.32 -10.53 19.55
C LYS A 87 11.52 -9.57 19.50
N GLY A 88 12.26 -9.55 18.39
CA GLY A 88 13.52 -8.82 18.24
C GLY A 88 14.70 -9.45 19.00
N ASP A 89 14.59 -10.72 19.38
CA ASP A 89 15.60 -11.44 20.17
C ASP A 89 15.62 -12.93 19.76
N VAL A 90 16.80 -13.56 19.81
CA VAL A 90 16.96 -15.00 19.61
C VAL A 90 16.35 -15.81 20.76
N ALA A 91 16.23 -15.23 21.97
CA ALA A 91 15.66 -15.88 23.14
C ALA A 91 14.11 -15.95 23.09
N VAL A 92 13.58 -17.00 22.47
CA VAL A 92 12.13 -17.23 22.32
C VAL A 92 11.63 -18.43 23.14
N THR A 93 10.34 -18.40 23.48
CA THR A 93 9.66 -19.42 24.29
C THR A 93 8.70 -20.25 23.45
N GLN A 94 8.22 -21.39 23.98
CA GLN A 94 7.21 -22.20 23.30
C GLN A 94 5.92 -21.42 23.01
N ALA A 95 5.51 -20.51 23.89
CA ALA A 95 4.34 -19.66 23.67
C ALA A 95 4.52 -18.70 22.48
N ASP A 96 5.74 -18.19 22.30
CA ASP A 96 6.09 -17.37 21.13
C ASP A 96 5.96 -18.20 19.84
N VAL A 97 6.42 -19.46 19.86
CA VAL A 97 6.32 -20.40 18.73
C VAL A 97 4.88 -20.76 18.41
N ASP A 98 4.07 -21.07 19.43
CA ASP A 98 2.65 -21.43 19.26
C ASP A 98 1.85 -20.26 18.67
N THR A 99 2.21 -19.02 19.03
CA THR A 99 1.63 -17.80 18.43
C THR A 99 1.93 -17.71 16.93
N GLN A 100 3.13 -18.09 16.49
CA GLN A 100 3.45 -18.11 15.05
C GLN A 100 2.80 -19.29 14.34
N ALA A 101 2.67 -20.45 15.00
CA ALA A 101 2.02 -21.64 14.46
C ALA A 101 0.54 -21.41 14.15
N ALA A 102 -0.11 -20.49 14.87
CA ALA A 102 -1.50 -20.10 14.64
C ALA A 102 -1.70 -19.15 13.45
N LYS A 103 -0.63 -18.61 12.85
CA LYS A 103 -0.73 -17.69 11.70
C LYS A 103 -0.83 -18.48 10.38
N PRO A 104 -1.59 -17.97 9.39
CA PRO A 104 -1.60 -18.54 8.06
C PRO A 104 -0.20 -18.51 7.41
N LEU A 105 0.11 -19.53 6.62
CA LEU A 105 1.36 -19.67 5.89
C LEU A 105 1.18 -19.21 4.45
N TYR A 106 2.04 -18.29 4.01
CA TYR A 106 2.10 -17.85 2.62
C TYR A 106 3.22 -18.58 1.89
N THR A 107 2.89 -19.29 0.81
CA THR A 107 3.89 -19.98 -0.02
C THR A 107 4.07 -19.29 -1.35
N LEU A 108 5.28 -19.28 -1.89
CA LEU A 108 5.52 -18.67 -3.21
C LEU A 108 4.78 -19.48 -4.28
N ALA A 109 3.86 -18.81 -4.98
CA ALA A 109 3.09 -19.40 -6.05
C ALA A 109 3.68 -19.02 -7.41
N ASP A 110 3.32 -19.78 -8.45
CA ASP A 110 3.63 -19.41 -9.82
C ASP A 110 2.68 -18.28 -10.25
N ALA A 111 3.14 -17.03 -10.20
CA ALA A 111 2.30 -15.87 -10.51
C ALA A 111 1.66 -15.96 -11.91
N SER A 112 2.35 -16.55 -12.89
CA SER A 112 1.80 -16.75 -14.23
C SER A 112 0.61 -17.72 -14.27
N LYS A 113 0.60 -18.72 -13.38
CA LYS A 113 -0.51 -19.67 -13.27
C LYS A 113 -1.65 -19.11 -12.45
N VAL A 114 -1.34 -18.43 -11.33
CA VAL A 114 -2.35 -17.79 -10.47
C VAL A 114 -3.14 -16.76 -11.27
N LEU A 115 -2.44 -15.91 -12.05
CA LEU A 115 -3.05 -14.82 -12.80
C LEU A 115 -3.42 -15.19 -14.25
N ALA A 116 -3.34 -16.48 -14.63
CA ALA A 116 -3.88 -16.96 -15.90
C ALA A 116 -5.42 -16.84 -15.94
N ALA A 117 -6.05 -16.78 -14.77
CA ALA A 117 -7.46 -16.46 -14.56
C ALA A 117 -7.56 -15.21 -13.67
N PRO A 118 -8.70 -14.49 -13.71
CA PRO A 118 -8.91 -13.33 -12.86
C PRO A 118 -8.95 -13.71 -11.37
N VAL A 119 -8.14 -13.00 -10.58
CA VAL A 119 -8.19 -13.03 -9.11
C VAL A 119 -8.90 -11.78 -8.61
N TYR A 120 -9.81 -11.99 -7.67
CA TYR A 120 -10.71 -10.95 -7.18
C TYR A 120 -10.32 -10.53 -5.77
N SER A 121 -10.28 -9.22 -5.54
CA SER A 121 -10.11 -8.64 -4.21
C SER A 121 -11.25 -7.66 -3.94
N TYR A 122 -11.92 -7.83 -2.80
CA TYR A 122 -13.02 -6.96 -2.40
C TYR A 122 -12.50 -5.57 -1.99
N ILE A 123 -13.15 -4.52 -2.48
CA ILE A 123 -12.84 -3.12 -2.19
C ILE A 123 -14.13 -2.47 -1.69
N ASP A 124 -14.17 -2.16 -0.39
CA ASP A 124 -15.38 -1.69 0.30
C ASP A 124 -16.07 -0.52 -0.44
N SER A 125 -17.39 -0.55 -0.45
CA SER A 125 -18.29 0.52 -0.92
C SER A 125 -17.94 1.90 -0.37
N LEU A 126 -17.47 1.97 0.89
CA LEU A 126 -17.07 3.21 1.55
C LEU A 126 -15.73 3.76 1.06
N MET A 127 -14.95 2.93 0.36
CA MET A 127 -13.71 3.31 -0.32
C MET A 127 -13.96 3.76 -1.76
N THR A 128 -15.20 4.10 -2.13
CA THR A 128 -15.55 4.46 -3.51
C THR A 128 -16.51 5.63 -3.57
N ASN A 129 -16.40 6.41 -4.65
CA ASN A 129 -17.36 7.46 -5.00
C ASN A 129 -18.70 6.92 -5.53
N LEU A 130 -18.83 5.60 -5.69
CA LEU A 130 -19.99 4.94 -6.30
C LEU A 130 -21.10 4.58 -5.29
N GLY A 131 -20.83 4.69 -3.99
CA GLY A 131 -21.78 4.28 -2.94
C GLY A 131 -22.20 2.81 -3.02
N SER A 132 -21.39 1.98 -3.69
CA SER A 132 -21.71 0.62 -4.13
C SER A 132 -20.50 -0.30 -3.91
N PRO A 133 -20.68 -1.57 -3.55
CA PRO A 133 -19.57 -2.51 -3.40
C PRO A 133 -18.72 -2.57 -4.68
N THR A 134 -17.41 -2.58 -4.51
CA THR A 134 -16.44 -2.65 -5.61
C THR A 134 -15.49 -3.82 -5.40
N GLN A 135 -14.88 -4.30 -6.47
CA GLN A 135 -13.80 -5.28 -6.42
C GLN A 135 -12.73 -4.93 -7.45
N ALA A 136 -11.47 -5.20 -7.10
CA ALA A 136 -10.40 -5.24 -8.08
C ALA A 136 -10.31 -6.64 -8.69
N VAL A 137 -9.99 -6.66 -9.98
CA VAL A 137 -9.74 -7.87 -10.76
C VAL A 137 -8.31 -7.79 -11.27
N ILE A 138 -7.48 -8.72 -10.84
CA ILE A 138 -6.08 -8.80 -11.26
C ILE A 138 -5.89 -10.03 -12.15
N GLN A 139 -5.27 -9.85 -13.30
CA GLN A 139 -5.01 -10.93 -14.25
C GLN A 139 -3.85 -10.61 -15.19
N ILE A 140 -3.32 -11.63 -15.85
CA ILE A 140 -2.48 -11.47 -17.04
C ILE A 140 -3.37 -11.53 -18.26
N GLN A 141 -3.37 -10.47 -19.06
CA GLN A 141 -4.10 -10.41 -20.32
C GLN A 141 -3.26 -9.70 -21.38
N ASN A 142 -3.17 -10.29 -22.57
CA ASN A 142 -2.39 -9.74 -23.70
C ASN A 142 -0.94 -9.44 -23.30
N ASN A 143 -0.30 -10.37 -22.58
CA ASN A 143 1.09 -10.23 -22.12
C ASN A 143 1.34 -9.01 -21.22
N ALA A 144 0.30 -8.56 -20.50
CA ALA A 144 0.38 -7.48 -19.53
C ALA A 144 -0.31 -7.87 -18.22
N LEU A 145 0.25 -7.45 -17.09
CA LEU A 145 -0.45 -7.48 -15.81
C LEU A 145 -1.49 -6.36 -15.82
N ARG A 146 -2.75 -6.70 -15.55
CA ARG A 146 -3.88 -5.77 -15.53
C ARG A 146 -4.53 -5.74 -14.16
N LYS A 147 -4.98 -4.55 -13.78
CA LYS A 147 -5.81 -4.29 -12.62
C LYS A 147 -7.05 -3.54 -13.10
N ASP A 148 -8.16 -4.24 -13.19
CA ASP A 148 -9.47 -3.69 -13.53
C ASP A 148 -10.32 -3.57 -12.28
N TYR A 149 -11.40 -2.79 -12.35
CA TYR A 149 -12.36 -2.65 -11.26
C TYR A 149 -13.76 -3.00 -11.74
N GLN A 150 -14.53 -3.63 -10.86
CA GLN A 150 -15.94 -3.91 -11.08
C GLN A 150 -16.75 -3.38 -9.91
N ALA A 151 -17.92 -2.83 -10.18
CA ALA A 151 -18.82 -2.29 -9.17
C ALA A 151 -20.20 -2.97 -9.26
N ARG A 152 -20.92 -2.95 -8.14
CA ARG A 152 -22.26 -3.52 -8.03
C ARG A 152 -23.25 -2.47 -7.55
N GLN A 153 -23.97 -1.85 -8.49
CA GLN A 153 -24.86 -0.70 -8.25
C GLN A 153 -26.02 -0.97 -7.26
N THR A 154 -26.39 -2.23 -7.05
CA THR A 154 -27.46 -2.63 -6.12
C THR A 154 -27.13 -3.93 -5.40
N ALA A 155 -27.47 -4.03 -4.12
CA ALA A 155 -27.38 -5.28 -3.37
C ALA A 155 -28.21 -6.37 -4.08
N GLY A 156 -27.57 -7.47 -4.50
CA GLY A 156 -28.22 -8.51 -5.30
C GLY A 156 -27.97 -8.43 -6.81
N GLY A 157 -27.50 -7.30 -7.36
CA GLY A 157 -27.25 -7.10 -8.81
C GLY A 157 -26.01 -7.82 -9.36
N ALA A 158 -25.77 -7.72 -10.67
CA ALA A 158 -24.56 -8.23 -11.32
C ALA A 158 -23.36 -7.31 -11.07
N TRP A 159 -22.15 -7.86 -11.13
CA TRP A 159 -20.91 -7.09 -11.18
C TRP A 159 -20.70 -6.54 -12.59
N GLU A 160 -20.47 -5.24 -12.70
CA GLU A 160 -20.26 -4.55 -13.97
C GLU A 160 -18.91 -3.83 -13.95
N ALA A 161 -18.32 -3.60 -15.13
CA ALA A 161 -17.09 -2.84 -15.23
C ALA A 161 -17.28 -1.44 -14.63
N ALA A 162 -16.37 -1.05 -13.72
CA ALA A 162 -16.35 0.31 -13.21
C ALA A 162 -15.93 1.28 -14.34
N ALA A 163 -16.34 2.54 -14.23
CA ALA A 163 -15.92 3.58 -15.16
C ALA A 163 -14.39 3.71 -15.20
N SER A 164 -13.82 4.08 -16.34
CA SER A 164 -12.36 4.13 -16.53
C SER A 164 -11.68 5.12 -15.58
N ASP A 165 -12.36 6.20 -15.25
CA ASP A 165 -11.98 7.25 -14.31
C ASP A 165 -12.27 6.91 -12.83
N PHE A 166 -12.73 5.70 -12.54
CA PHE A 166 -12.96 5.24 -11.17
C PHE A 166 -11.70 5.43 -10.30
N VAL A 167 -11.84 5.97 -9.10
CA VAL A 167 -10.75 6.07 -8.12
C VAL A 167 -11.23 5.45 -6.82
N SER A 168 -10.49 4.48 -6.30
CA SER A 168 -10.71 4.06 -4.91
C SER A 168 -10.20 5.16 -3.97
N LEU A 169 -10.82 5.37 -2.82
CA LEU A 169 -10.31 6.29 -1.79
C LEU A 169 -8.90 5.94 -1.29
N GLY A 170 -8.40 4.74 -1.59
CA GLY A 170 -7.01 4.34 -1.33
C GLY A 170 -6.07 4.57 -2.52
N ASP A 171 -6.60 4.80 -3.72
CA ASP A 171 -5.81 5.13 -4.90
C ASP A 171 -5.64 6.67 -4.95
N PRO A 172 -4.44 7.19 -5.22
CA PRO A 172 -4.24 8.62 -5.39
C PRO A 172 -5.01 9.11 -6.61
N THR A 173 -5.80 10.19 -6.44
CA THR A 173 -6.56 10.80 -7.54
C THR A 173 -5.65 11.48 -8.57
N SER A 174 -4.46 11.89 -8.14
CA SER A 174 -3.35 12.28 -8.99
C SER A 174 -2.03 12.18 -8.21
N GLU A 175 -0.98 11.69 -8.85
CA GLU A 175 0.34 11.54 -8.21
C GLU A 175 1.50 11.93 -9.13
N PHE A 176 2.66 12.16 -8.53
CA PHE A 176 3.94 12.19 -9.23
C PHE A 176 4.84 11.12 -8.63
N ASP A 177 5.60 10.44 -9.50
CA ASP A 177 6.64 9.51 -9.07
C ASP A 177 8.02 10.05 -9.38
N MET A 178 8.93 9.93 -8.40
CA MET A 178 10.34 10.19 -8.61
C MET A 178 11.00 8.97 -9.25
N LYS A 179 11.75 9.21 -10.32
CA LYS A 179 12.52 8.20 -11.04
C LYS A 179 13.94 8.09 -10.47
N ALA A 180 14.64 7.02 -10.85
CA ALA A 180 16.03 6.75 -10.45
C ALA A 180 17.00 7.90 -10.79
N ASP A 181 16.79 8.57 -11.93
CA ASP A 181 17.60 9.68 -12.40
C ASP A 181 17.32 11.00 -11.66
N GLY A 182 16.45 10.96 -10.65
CA GLY A 182 16.03 12.10 -9.85
C GLY A 182 14.96 12.96 -10.52
N THR A 183 14.53 12.66 -11.75
CA THR A 183 13.42 13.36 -12.44
C THR A 183 12.05 12.86 -11.95
N TRP A 184 10.99 13.63 -12.22
CA TRP A 184 9.61 13.22 -11.93
C TRP A 184 8.89 12.79 -13.20
N THR A 185 7.86 11.97 -13.04
CA THR A 185 6.84 11.81 -14.07
C THR A 185 6.08 13.12 -14.31
N ARG A 186 5.28 13.16 -15.38
CA ARG A 186 4.16 14.11 -15.44
C ARG A 186 3.15 13.79 -14.33
N LEU A 187 2.19 14.69 -14.09
CA LEU A 187 1.06 14.40 -13.22
C LEU A 187 0.35 13.15 -13.74
N LEU A 188 0.32 12.09 -12.94
CA LEU A 188 -0.37 10.85 -13.23
C LEU A 188 -1.85 11.03 -12.96
N GLN A 189 -2.66 10.51 -13.86
CA GLN A 189 -4.11 10.46 -13.76
C GLN A 189 -4.55 9.06 -13.32
N PRO A 190 -5.79 8.86 -12.83
CA PRO A 190 -6.26 7.54 -12.44
C PRO A 190 -6.15 6.48 -13.54
N SER A 191 -6.27 6.88 -14.81
CA SER A 191 -6.07 5.99 -15.97
C SER A 191 -4.64 5.49 -16.12
N ASP A 192 -3.66 6.29 -15.68
CA ASP A 192 -2.24 5.93 -15.71
C ASP A 192 -1.91 4.85 -14.68
N LEU A 193 -2.49 4.94 -13.48
CA LEU A 193 -2.32 3.97 -12.40
C LEU A 193 -2.91 2.59 -12.72
N LYS A 194 -3.84 2.56 -13.67
CA LYS A 194 -4.50 1.35 -14.17
C LYS A 194 -3.97 0.91 -15.52
N ALA A 195 -2.98 1.61 -16.08
CA ALA A 195 -2.43 1.25 -17.37
C ALA A 195 -1.91 -0.19 -17.32
N PRO A 196 -2.22 -1.04 -18.33
CA PRO A 196 -1.69 -2.38 -18.38
C PRO A 196 -0.16 -2.35 -18.32
N LEU A 197 0.42 -3.17 -17.44
CA LEU A 197 1.86 -3.25 -17.24
C LEU A 197 2.44 -4.37 -18.12
N PRO A 198 3.13 -4.04 -19.24
CA PRO A 198 3.64 -5.06 -20.16
C PRO A 198 4.69 -5.93 -19.49
N LEU A 199 4.60 -7.24 -19.71
CA LEU A 199 5.48 -8.22 -19.09
C LEU A 199 6.62 -8.60 -20.02
N THR A 200 7.85 -8.43 -19.53
CA THR A 200 9.08 -8.95 -20.16
C THR A 200 9.48 -10.29 -19.56
N THR A 201 9.06 -10.60 -18.34
CA THR A 201 9.25 -11.88 -17.66
C THR A 201 7.91 -12.42 -17.18
N ILE A 202 7.65 -13.71 -17.46
CA ILE A 202 6.44 -14.42 -17.04
C ILE A 202 6.85 -15.78 -16.46
N GLY A 203 6.37 -16.08 -15.26
CA GLY A 203 6.60 -17.33 -14.55
C GLY A 203 6.30 -17.14 -13.06
N HIS A 204 7.14 -17.70 -12.19
CA HIS A 204 7.02 -17.53 -10.73
C HIS A 204 7.03 -16.07 -10.28
N ARG A 205 7.76 -15.22 -11.01
CA ARG A 205 7.68 -13.76 -10.89
C ARG A 205 7.32 -13.19 -12.25
N LEU A 206 6.53 -12.13 -12.22
CA LEU A 206 6.30 -11.29 -13.37
C LEU A 206 7.23 -10.09 -13.25
N ALA A 207 7.73 -9.58 -14.37
CA ALA A 207 8.49 -8.35 -14.38
C ALA A 207 8.28 -7.60 -15.69
N GLY A 208 8.50 -6.29 -15.63
CA GLY A 208 8.35 -5.39 -16.76
C GLY A 208 8.78 -3.99 -16.39
N THR A 209 8.58 -3.07 -17.32
CA THR A 209 8.76 -1.64 -17.09
C THR A 209 7.40 -0.99 -17.25
N ASP A 210 7.00 -0.22 -16.24
CA ASP A 210 5.78 0.57 -16.29
C ASP A 210 5.90 1.60 -17.44
N PRO A 211 5.03 1.54 -18.46
CA PRO A 211 5.13 2.40 -19.64
C PRO A 211 4.80 3.86 -19.35
N VAL A 212 4.11 4.14 -18.24
CA VAL A 212 3.74 5.50 -17.82
C VAL A 212 4.92 6.14 -17.08
N THR A 213 5.49 5.42 -16.12
CA THR A 213 6.50 5.98 -15.20
C THR A 213 7.93 5.74 -15.70
N GLY A 214 8.16 4.64 -16.43
CA GLY A 214 9.46 4.15 -16.84
C GLY A 214 10.19 3.36 -15.75
N ILE A 215 9.54 3.05 -14.63
CA ILE A 215 10.13 2.35 -13.49
C ILE A 215 9.96 0.84 -13.70
N THR A 216 11.01 0.05 -13.41
CA THR A 216 10.91 -1.41 -13.50
C THR A 216 10.14 -1.93 -12.29
N PHE A 217 9.25 -2.88 -12.51
CA PHE A 217 8.52 -3.55 -11.46
C PHE A 217 8.75 -5.07 -11.49
N GLN A 218 8.57 -5.69 -10.33
CA GLN A 218 8.38 -7.12 -10.20
C GLN A 218 7.06 -7.38 -9.48
N TYR A 219 6.44 -8.50 -9.80
CA TYR A 219 5.25 -8.97 -9.12
C TYR A 219 5.45 -10.45 -8.75
N GLU A 220 5.20 -10.77 -7.49
CA GLU A 220 5.13 -12.14 -7.01
C GLU A 220 3.77 -12.40 -6.37
N SER A 221 3.28 -13.63 -6.54
CA SER A 221 2.06 -14.10 -5.90
C SER A 221 2.43 -15.13 -4.85
N ARG A 222 1.75 -15.09 -3.71
CA ARG A 222 1.85 -16.11 -2.68
C ARG A 222 0.48 -16.65 -2.35
N ASP A 223 0.35 -17.96 -2.27
CA ASP A 223 -0.90 -18.62 -1.91
C ASP A 223 -0.96 -18.93 -0.42
N VAL A 224 -2.19 -19.00 0.09
CA VAL A 224 -2.48 -19.39 1.47
C VAL A 224 -3.73 -20.27 1.47
N ASP A 225 -3.67 -21.38 2.20
CA ASP A 225 -4.86 -22.21 2.41
C ASP A 225 -5.83 -21.50 3.35
N MET A 226 -7.04 -21.25 2.85
CA MET A 226 -8.11 -20.59 3.59
C MET A 226 -9.30 -21.54 3.85
N SER A 227 -9.10 -22.84 3.61
CA SER A 227 -10.10 -23.87 3.83
C SER A 227 -10.67 -23.84 5.24
N ASN A 228 -12.00 -23.81 5.34
CA ASN A 228 -12.75 -23.85 6.61
C ASN A 228 -12.51 -22.65 7.55
N LEU A 229 -11.75 -21.63 7.11
CA LEU A 229 -11.62 -20.39 7.87
C LEU A 229 -12.93 -19.60 7.81
N PRO A 230 -13.29 -18.83 8.86
CA PRO A 230 -14.38 -17.90 8.80
C PRO A 230 -14.22 -16.97 7.59
N ALA A 231 -15.26 -16.85 6.77
CA ALA A 231 -15.24 -15.99 5.60
C ALA A 231 -15.07 -14.51 5.98
N PHE A 232 -15.36 -14.15 7.22
CA PHE A 232 -15.07 -12.82 7.75
C PHE A 232 -13.56 -12.57 7.91
N ASP A 233 -12.79 -13.55 8.40
CA ASP A 233 -11.33 -13.41 8.62
C ASP A 233 -10.57 -13.24 7.30
N ALA A 234 -11.13 -13.78 6.21
CA ALA A 234 -10.65 -13.63 4.84
C ALA A 234 -10.77 -12.19 4.30
N VAL A 235 -11.66 -11.39 4.88
CA VAL A 235 -12.04 -10.06 4.39
C VAL A 235 -11.53 -8.97 5.33
N THR A 236 -11.07 -9.31 6.54
CA THR A 236 -10.64 -8.33 7.54
C THR A 236 -9.17 -7.95 7.45
N GLY A 237 -8.90 -6.78 6.85
CA GLY A 237 -8.03 -5.79 7.47
C GLY A 237 -8.93 -4.85 8.27
N GLY A 238 -8.75 -4.75 9.60
CA GLY A 238 -9.69 -4.13 10.57
C GLY A 238 -10.09 -2.65 10.42
N ARG A 239 -9.98 -2.07 9.22
CA ARG A 239 -10.47 -0.73 8.86
C ARG A 239 -11.51 -0.74 7.75
N PHE A 240 -11.66 -1.85 7.02
CA PHE A 240 -12.53 -1.97 5.85
C PHE A 240 -13.25 -3.31 5.93
N GLY A 241 -14.51 -3.26 6.32
CA GLY A 241 -15.35 -4.46 6.40
C GLY A 241 -15.87 -4.86 5.02
N PRO A 242 -16.45 -6.05 4.88
CA PRO A 242 -17.38 -6.27 3.77
C PRO A 242 -18.48 -5.21 3.81
N ASP A 243 -19.10 -4.91 2.66
CA ASP A 243 -20.34 -4.13 2.61
C ASP A 243 -21.23 -4.59 3.78
N THR A 244 -21.78 -3.63 4.53
CA THR A 244 -22.69 -3.90 5.64
C THR A 244 -23.83 -4.86 5.25
N SER A 245 -24.21 -4.93 3.97
CA SER A 245 -25.17 -5.91 3.43
C SER A 245 -24.63 -7.35 3.36
N LEU A 246 -23.32 -7.54 3.16
CA LEU A 246 -22.63 -8.83 3.08
C LEU A 246 -22.08 -9.29 4.44
N ALA A 247 -21.84 -8.37 5.37
CA ALA A 247 -21.28 -8.67 6.70
C ALA A 247 -22.06 -9.76 7.46
N PRO A 248 -23.41 -9.77 7.52
CA PRO A 248 -24.16 -10.81 8.22
C PRO A 248 -24.00 -12.20 7.60
N ALA A 249 -23.87 -12.27 6.27
CA ALA A 249 -23.65 -13.52 5.55
C ALA A 249 -22.24 -14.07 5.76
N LEU A 250 -21.24 -13.20 5.85
CA LEU A 250 -19.83 -13.57 6.03
C LEU A 250 -19.49 -13.93 7.48
N GLN A 251 -20.14 -13.29 8.46
CA GLN A 251 -19.92 -13.54 9.90
C GLN A 251 -20.14 -14.99 10.33
N ASN A 252 -21.10 -15.68 9.70
CA ASN A 252 -21.45 -17.06 10.04
C ASN A 252 -21.03 -18.08 8.98
N ALA A 253 -20.44 -17.62 7.88
CA ALA A 253 -19.98 -18.49 6.80
C ALA A 253 -18.54 -18.95 7.05
N LYS A 254 -18.26 -20.20 6.64
CA LYS A 254 -16.90 -20.70 6.49
C LYS A 254 -16.58 -20.82 5.01
N LEU A 255 -15.33 -20.58 4.67
CA LEU A 255 -14.84 -20.83 3.33
C LEU A 255 -14.86 -22.35 3.04
N PRO A 256 -15.33 -22.78 1.86
CA PRO A 256 -15.30 -24.19 1.47
C PRO A 256 -13.89 -24.79 1.57
N ALA A 257 -13.82 -26.10 1.77
CA ALA A 257 -12.55 -26.82 1.66
C ALA A 257 -11.97 -26.67 0.25
N GLY A 258 -10.66 -26.43 0.17
CA GLY A 258 -9.94 -26.13 -1.07
C GLY A 258 -9.94 -24.64 -1.45
N THR A 259 -10.47 -23.74 -0.60
CA THR A 259 -10.39 -22.30 -0.86
C THR A 259 -8.96 -21.82 -0.67
N GLN A 260 -8.39 -21.19 -1.70
CA GLN A 260 -7.09 -20.53 -1.65
C GLN A 260 -7.24 -19.02 -1.65
N GLY A 261 -6.46 -18.36 -0.81
CA GLY A 261 -6.20 -16.93 -0.88
C GLY A 261 -4.88 -16.65 -1.58
N TYR A 262 -4.73 -15.42 -2.07
CA TYR A 262 -3.50 -14.97 -2.69
C TYR A 262 -3.09 -13.60 -2.16
N LEU A 263 -1.80 -13.46 -1.84
CA LEU A 263 -1.12 -12.21 -1.58
C LEU A 263 -0.30 -11.85 -2.82
N GLY A 264 -0.69 -10.77 -3.49
CA GLY A 264 0.10 -10.17 -4.58
C GLY A 264 1.04 -9.11 -4.02
N ILE A 265 2.35 -9.25 -4.28
CA ILE A 265 3.36 -8.28 -3.87
C ILE A 265 3.97 -7.70 -5.14
N GLN A 266 3.77 -6.39 -5.35
CA GLN A 266 4.42 -5.65 -6.40
C GLN A 266 5.54 -4.80 -5.81
N SER A 267 6.76 -4.96 -6.31
CA SER A 267 7.92 -4.18 -5.93
C SER A 267 8.47 -3.42 -7.14
N TYR A 268 9.23 -2.36 -6.87
CA TYR A 268 9.89 -1.55 -7.88
C TYR A 268 11.40 -1.58 -7.63
N ASP A 269 12.19 -1.47 -8.69
CA ASP A 269 13.66 -1.49 -8.59
C ASP A 269 14.25 -0.18 -8.04
N THR A 270 13.42 0.85 -7.93
CA THR A 270 13.76 2.15 -7.38
C THR A 270 12.74 2.55 -6.32
N ASP A 271 13.21 3.26 -5.30
CA ASP A 271 12.33 3.89 -4.34
C ASP A 271 11.40 4.87 -5.07
N ARG A 272 10.10 4.56 -5.05
CA ARG A 272 9.07 5.49 -5.49
C ARG A 272 8.77 6.44 -4.36
N VAL A 273 9.17 7.70 -4.53
CA VAL A 273 8.65 8.78 -3.68
C VAL A 273 7.38 9.27 -4.34
N VAL A 274 6.25 9.02 -3.69
CA VAL A 274 4.93 9.46 -4.13
C VAL A 274 4.61 10.76 -3.40
N LEU A 275 4.31 11.81 -4.16
CA LEU A 275 3.71 13.04 -3.60
C LEU A 275 2.20 12.97 -3.89
N PRO A 276 1.38 12.51 -2.92
CA PRO A 276 -0.06 12.51 -3.12
C PRO A 276 -0.53 13.97 -3.19
N ILE A 277 -1.10 14.38 -4.32
CA ILE A 277 -1.92 15.58 -4.35
C ILE A 277 -3.30 15.15 -3.87
N ASP A 278 -3.44 14.98 -2.56
CA ASP A 278 -4.74 14.85 -1.93
C ASP A 278 -5.18 16.24 -1.46
N LEU A 279 -6.12 16.84 -2.20
CA LEU A 279 -6.73 18.12 -1.84
C LEU A 279 -8.01 17.94 -1.00
N GLY A 280 -8.32 16.72 -0.54
CA GLY A 280 -9.47 16.49 0.33
C GLY A 280 -9.87 15.02 0.46
N GLY A 281 -9.09 14.24 1.19
CA GLY A 281 -9.49 12.95 1.71
C GLY A 281 -10.07 13.05 3.12
N CYS A 282 -11.04 12.20 3.44
CA CYS A 282 -11.50 12.05 4.82
C CYS A 282 -10.33 11.51 5.68
N PRO A 283 -10.08 12.04 6.90
CA PRO A 283 -8.94 11.59 7.71
C PRO A 283 -9.05 10.11 8.08
N VAL A 284 -7.96 9.38 7.90
CA VAL A 284 -7.78 7.98 8.33
C VAL A 284 -7.08 8.03 9.70
N PRO A 285 -7.56 7.34 10.76
CA PRO A 285 -8.56 6.27 10.82
C PRO A 285 -10.03 6.74 10.83
N TYR A 286 -10.89 6.00 10.13
CA TYR A 286 -12.34 6.09 10.29
C TYR A 286 -12.81 5.44 11.58
N GLN A 287 -13.60 6.16 12.36
CA GLN A 287 -14.39 5.56 13.42
C GLN A 287 -15.69 5.02 12.79
N SER A 288 -16.10 3.83 13.19
CA SER A 288 -17.19 3.02 12.59
C SER A 288 -18.59 3.64 12.63
N ASN A 289 -18.71 4.88 13.09
CA ASN A 289 -19.96 5.62 13.30
C ASN A 289 -19.88 7.10 12.86
N SER A 290 -18.74 7.57 12.35
CA SER A 290 -18.63 8.90 11.75
C SER A 290 -18.81 8.76 10.24
N GLN A 291 -19.92 9.25 9.69
CA GLN A 291 -20.00 9.51 8.24
C GLN A 291 -18.86 10.45 7.86
N CYS A 292 -18.29 10.31 6.65
CA CYS A 292 -17.50 11.42 6.12
C CYS A 292 -18.37 12.67 6.19
N PRO A 293 -17.88 13.80 6.67
CA PRO A 293 -18.63 15.05 6.63
C PRO A 293 -18.71 15.56 5.19
N ILE A 294 -19.17 14.72 4.26
CA ILE A 294 -19.75 15.17 3.01
C ILE A 294 -21.14 15.64 3.41
N ALA A 295 -21.30 16.97 3.49
CA ALA A 295 -22.61 17.56 3.70
C ALA A 295 -23.61 16.94 2.70
N PRO A 296 -24.81 16.54 3.13
CA PRO A 296 -25.84 16.04 2.22
C PRO A 296 -26.06 17.04 1.08
N GLY A 297 -25.78 16.63 -0.16
CA GLY A 297 -25.95 17.48 -1.36
C GLY A 297 -24.65 17.95 -2.04
N LEU A 298 -23.47 17.60 -1.53
CA LEU A 298 -22.23 17.76 -2.31
C LEU A 298 -22.16 16.73 -3.45
N PRO A 299 -21.61 17.08 -4.64
CA PRO A 299 -21.49 16.14 -5.74
C PRO A 299 -20.68 14.90 -5.32
N THR A 300 -21.18 13.71 -5.63
CA THR A 300 -20.47 12.43 -5.48
C THR A 300 -19.25 12.31 -6.39
N ALA A 301 -19.12 13.21 -7.36
CA ALA A 301 -17.91 13.41 -8.13
C ALA A 301 -17.05 14.45 -7.42
N TYR A 302 -15.90 14.03 -6.89
CA TYR A 302 -14.75 14.90 -6.75
C TYR A 302 -14.00 14.87 -8.09
N PRO A 303 -14.28 15.76 -9.06
CA PRO A 303 -13.29 16.01 -10.09
C PRO A 303 -12.16 16.78 -9.41
N SER A 304 -11.27 16.09 -8.71
CA SER A 304 -10.01 16.66 -8.22
C SER A 304 -8.99 16.80 -9.36
N ALA A 305 -9.47 16.98 -10.60
CA ALA A 305 -8.69 17.78 -11.52
C ALA A 305 -8.49 19.12 -10.83
N VAL A 306 -7.23 19.53 -10.65
CA VAL A 306 -6.92 20.94 -10.45
C VAL A 306 -7.64 21.66 -11.59
N ILE A 307 -8.81 22.24 -11.33
CA ILE A 307 -9.44 23.13 -12.28
C ILE A 307 -8.52 24.34 -12.23
N ASN A 308 -7.57 24.31 -13.16
CA ASN A 308 -6.70 25.41 -13.45
C ASN A 308 -7.56 26.67 -13.40
N ASP A 309 -7.20 27.61 -12.52
CA ASP A 309 -7.33 29.01 -12.90
C ASP A 309 -6.92 29.06 -14.38
N THR A 310 -7.76 29.60 -15.25
CA THR A 310 -7.53 29.69 -16.70
C THR A 310 -6.14 30.25 -17.07
N ALA A 311 -5.40 30.84 -16.11
CA ALA A 311 -4.00 31.22 -16.24
C ALA A 311 -2.97 30.07 -16.14
N LEU A 312 -3.28 28.93 -15.52
CA LEU A 312 -2.33 27.84 -15.24
C LEU A 312 -2.05 26.98 -16.49
N PRO A 313 -0.77 26.64 -16.77
CA PRO A 313 -0.44 25.73 -17.86
C PRO A 313 -1.11 24.37 -17.68
N SER A 314 -1.64 23.80 -18.77
CA SER A 314 -2.16 22.42 -18.80
C SER A 314 -1.45 21.63 -19.90
N PRO A 315 -0.78 20.51 -19.59
CA PRO A 315 -0.63 19.91 -18.26
C PRO A 315 0.41 20.65 -17.39
N LEU A 316 0.25 20.59 -16.07
CA LEU A 316 1.29 20.99 -15.13
C LEU A 316 2.42 19.95 -15.17
N THR A 317 3.63 20.39 -15.53
CA THR A 317 4.83 19.54 -15.61
C THR A 317 5.89 19.94 -14.58
N SER A 318 5.68 21.03 -13.84
CA SER A 318 6.59 21.50 -12.79
C SER A 318 5.87 22.38 -11.77
N ILE A 319 6.20 22.24 -10.48
CA ILE A 319 5.71 23.12 -9.40
C ILE A 319 6.17 24.58 -9.59
N ARG A 320 7.26 24.83 -10.33
CA ARG A 320 7.72 26.20 -10.65
C ARG A 320 6.67 26.96 -11.45
N GLN A 321 5.86 26.25 -12.23
CA GLN A 321 4.76 26.85 -12.98
C GLN A 321 3.67 27.42 -12.06
N LEU A 322 3.64 27.04 -10.78
CA LEU A 322 2.72 27.53 -9.75
C LEU A 322 3.26 28.73 -8.96
N VAL A 323 4.57 29.01 -9.05
CA VAL A 323 5.18 30.16 -8.36
C VAL A 323 4.64 31.47 -8.95
N GLY A 324 4.19 32.36 -8.07
CA GLY A 324 3.54 33.62 -8.42
C GLY A 324 2.07 33.48 -8.81
N ARG A 325 1.46 32.30 -8.67
CA ARG A 325 0.08 32.04 -9.10
C ARG A 325 -0.92 31.82 -7.98
N THR A 326 -2.14 32.22 -8.30
CA THR A 326 -3.44 31.95 -7.68
C THR A 326 -3.93 30.49 -7.75
N MET A 327 -3.71 29.59 -6.80
CA MET A 327 -4.44 28.30 -6.83
C MET A 327 -5.70 28.39 -5.98
N ILE A 328 -6.85 28.00 -6.55
CA ILE A 328 -8.15 27.99 -5.87
C ILE A 328 -8.70 26.56 -5.94
N GLU A 329 -9.09 26.01 -4.80
CA GLU A 329 -9.82 24.73 -4.76
C GLU A 329 -11.27 24.97 -5.22
N PRO A 330 -11.73 24.33 -6.32
CA PRO A 330 -12.97 24.71 -6.99
C PRO A 330 -14.25 24.22 -6.29
N VAL A 331 -14.19 23.13 -5.52
CA VAL A 331 -15.39 22.53 -4.90
C VAL A 331 -15.85 23.35 -3.70
N MET A 332 -14.91 23.92 -2.95
CA MET A 332 -15.19 24.76 -1.80
C MET A 332 -15.05 26.26 -2.12
N SER A 333 -14.27 26.67 -3.13
CA SER A 333 -13.90 28.08 -3.36
C SER A 333 -13.32 28.78 -2.11
N GLN A 334 -12.84 27.98 -1.14
CA GLN A 334 -12.55 28.38 0.23
C GLN A 334 -11.07 28.27 0.59
N VAL A 335 -10.27 27.59 -0.25
CA VAL A 335 -8.83 27.44 -0.08
C VAL A 335 -8.12 28.16 -1.21
N LYS A 336 -7.27 29.12 -0.83
CA LYS A 336 -6.34 29.78 -1.75
C LYS A 336 -4.93 29.40 -1.37
N VAL A 337 -4.16 28.94 -2.35
CA VAL A 337 -2.73 28.68 -2.18
C VAL A 337 -1.97 29.60 -3.10
N GLN A 338 -1.04 30.37 -2.52
CA GLN A 338 -0.12 31.22 -3.26
C GLN A 338 1.31 30.88 -2.88
N ILE A 339 2.14 30.64 -3.88
CA ILE A 339 3.55 30.34 -3.70
C ILE A 339 4.34 31.54 -4.19
N ASN A 340 5.04 32.22 -3.30
CA ASN A 340 5.81 33.41 -3.62
C ASN A 340 7.23 33.04 -4.05
N ALA A 341 7.84 33.86 -4.90
CA ALA A 341 9.20 33.65 -5.41
C ALA A 341 10.29 33.68 -4.32
N ASP A 342 9.98 34.21 -3.14
CA ASP A 342 10.87 34.31 -1.99
C ASP A 342 10.91 33.05 -1.11
N GLY A 343 10.26 31.96 -1.53
CA GLY A 343 10.22 30.73 -0.74
C GLY A 343 9.11 30.72 0.32
N THR A 344 8.14 31.63 0.26
CA THR A 344 6.96 31.58 1.15
C THR A 344 5.74 30.98 0.45
N ALA A 345 5.00 30.13 1.15
CA ALA A 345 3.73 29.58 0.70
C ALA A 345 2.65 30.07 1.65
N GLN A 346 1.60 30.67 1.10
CA GLN A 346 0.47 31.20 1.85
C GLN A 346 -0.75 30.35 1.54
N PHE A 347 -1.34 29.80 2.60
CA PHE A 347 -2.58 29.04 2.56
C PHE A 347 -3.65 29.87 3.25
N SER A 348 -4.63 30.36 2.50
CA SER A 348 -5.76 31.10 3.05
C SER A 348 -7.01 30.22 3.02
N LEU A 349 -7.59 29.98 4.19
CA LEU A 349 -8.77 29.14 4.42
C LEU A 349 -9.96 30.00 4.87
N LEU A 350 -11.13 29.85 4.26
CA LEU A 350 -12.35 30.51 4.74
C LEU A 350 -12.79 29.91 6.11
N ASN A 351 -13.01 30.76 7.11
CA ASN A 351 -13.27 30.36 8.51
C ASN A 351 -14.59 29.60 8.76
N SER A 352 -15.46 29.40 7.78
CA SER A 352 -16.74 28.69 7.98
C SER A 352 -16.57 27.18 8.27
N VAL A 353 -15.37 26.62 8.16
CA VAL A 353 -15.18 25.15 8.09
C VAL A 353 -14.79 24.51 9.43
N PHE A 354 -14.25 25.23 10.41
CA PHE A 354 -13.72 24.57 11.63
C PHE A 354 -14.14 25.12 13.00
N GLY A 355 -15.04 26.10 13.08
CA GLY A 355 -15.43 26.58 14.42
C GLY A 355 -16.50 27.64 14.49
N SER A 356 -17.76 27.24 14.29
CA SER A 356 -18.78 27.50 15.29
C SER A 356 -19.98 26.60 14.98
N GLN A 357 -20.51 25.94 16.00
CA GLN A 357 -21.92 25.60 15.96
C GLN A 357 -22.66 26.91 15.73
N VAL A 358 -23.16 27.13 14.53
CA VAL A 358 -24.00 28.27 14.23
C VAL A 358 -25.30 28.01 14.98
N SER A 359 -25.45 28.63 16.15
CA SER A 359 -26.72 28.65 16.87
C SER A 359 -27.82 29.12 15.91
N PRO A 360 -29.02 28.52 15.92
CA PRO A 360 -30.10 28.93 15.03
C PRO A 360 -30.40 30.42 15.19
N GLY A 361 -30.18 31.23 14.15
CA GLY A 361 -30.54 32.65 14.12
C GLY A 361 -29.42 33.67 13.89
N GLN A 362 -28.16 33.27 13.64
CA GLN A 362 -27.11 34.22 13.23
C GLN A 362 -27.05 34.33 11.68
N PRO A 363 -26.91 35.54 11.11
CA PRO A 363 -26.80 35.73 9.68
C PRO A 363 -25.48 35.15 9.14
N LEU A 364 -25.58 34.34 8.08
CA LEU A 364 -24.44 33.80 7.33
C LEU A 364 -23.67 34.95 6.66
N GLY A 365 -22.62 35.43 7.32
CA GLY A 365 -21.83 36.54 6.79
C GLY A 365 -20.57 36.80 7.61
N MET A 366 -19.59 35.89 7.56
CA MET A 366 -18.22 36.21 7.97
C MET A 366 -17.21 35.71 6.94
N THR A 367 -16.60 36.67 6.24
CA THR A 367 -15.60 36.50 5.18
C THR A 367 -14.17 36.54 5.75
N ALA A 368 -13.89 35.81 6.83
CA ALA A 368 -12.54 35.80 7.42
C ALA A 368 -11.73 34.64 6.84
N TYR A 369 -10.59 34.94 6.20
CA TYR A 369 -9.62 33.92 5.82
C TYR A 369 -8.56 33.77 6.91
N THR A 370 -8.37 32.58 7.45
CA THR A 370 -7.17 32.27 8.23
C THR A 370 -6.04 31.98 7.25
N THR A 371 -4.99 32.81 7.28
CA THR A 371 -3.81 32.62 6.43
C THR A 371 -2.68 31.99 7.22
N VAL A 372 -2.26 30.80 6.80
CA VAL A 372 -1.07 30.12 7.31
C VAL A 372 0.07 30.37 6.33
N THR A 373 1.17 30.91 6.83
CA THR A 373 2.38 31.14 6.04
C THR A 373 3.43 30.10 6.41
N GLY A 374 3.80 29.27 5.45
CA GLY A 374 4.95 28.37 5.54
C GLY A 374 6.15 28.93 4.78
N LYS A 375 7.34 28.52 5.19
CA LYS A 375 8.51 28.58 4.29
C LYS A 375 8.59 27.27 3.54
N TRP A 376 9.07 27.34 2.32
CA TRP A 376 9.38 26.19 1.49
C TRP A 376 10.75 26.39 0.88
N SER A 377 11.36 25.29 0.46
CA SER A 377 12.59 25.30 -0.33
C SER A 377 12.45 24.36 -1.50
N ILE A 378 13.25 24.59 -2.54
CA ILE A 378 13.35 23.65 -3.65
C ILE A 378 14.07 22.39 -3.16
N TYR A 379 13.52 21.22 -3.47
CA TYR A 379 14.19 19.96 -3.19
C TYR A 379 15.52 19.89 -3.96
N ALA A 380 16.62 19.68 -3.24
CA ALA A 380 17.96 19.84 -3.81
C ALA A 380 18.27 18.91 -5.00
N ARG A 381 17.60 17.74 -5.08
CA ARG A 381 17.78 16.78 -6.19
C ARG A 381 16.77 16.97 -7.32
N ASN A 382 15.70 17.75 -7.10
CA ASN A 382 14.73 18.03 -8.13
C ASN A 382 14.11 19.42 -7.96
N GLU A 383 14.40 20.28 -8.93
CA GLU A 383 13.94 21.65 -8.91
C GLU A 383 12.44 21.86 -9.18
N ASN A 384 11.72 20.78 -9.47
CA ASN A 384 10.28 20.74 -9.67
C ASN A 384 9.51 20.30 -8.42
N VAL A 385 10.16 20.20 -7.26
CA VAL A 385 9.53 19.87 -5.97
C VAL A 385 9.85 20.91 -4.92
N MET A 386 8.82 21.24 -4.13
CA MET A 386 8.95 22.04 -2.92
C MET A 386 8.92 21.14 -1.70
N VAL A 387 9.77 21.43 -0.72
CA VAL A 387 9.77 20.81 0.60
C VAL A 387 9.53 21.89 1.65
N PHE A 388 8.73 21.55 2.66
CA PHE A 388 8.39 22.43 3.78
C PHE A 388 9.45 22.38 4.89
#